data_AF-A0A924EHQ3-F1
#
_entry.id   AF-A0A924EHQ3-F1
#
_cell.length_a   1.000
_cell.length_b   1.000
_cell.length_c   1.000
_cell.angle_alpha   90.00
_cell.angle_beta   90.00
_cell.angle_gamma   90.00
#
_symmetry.space_group_name_H-M   'P 1'
#
loop_
_entity.id
_entity.type
_entity.pdbx_description
1 polymer ?
#
loop_
_entity_poly.entity_id
_entity_poly.type
_entity_poly.pdbx_seq_one_letter_code
_entity_poly.pdbx_strand_id
1 'polypeptide(L)' 'PLSTLSDPLNVAALNEDANLYIHCAGGYRSVIAASLIKRQGIHNLRNILGGYGKIKLESAIPVEVSDSVDA' A
#
# COMPACT_ATOMS: atom_id res chain seq x y z
N PRO A 1 1.77 6.41 5.12
CA PRO A 1 2.96 6.73 4.31
C PRO A 1 4.07 5.68 4.52
N LEU A 2 5.10 5.56 3.67
CA LEU A 2 6.13 4.53 3.92
C LEU A 2 6.83 4.74 5.28
N SER A 3 7.08 5.99 5.66
CA SER A 3 7.70 6.37 6.94
C SER A 3 6.92 5.91 8.17
N THR A 4 5.60 5.73 8.07
CA THR A 4 4.76 5.33 9.20
C THR A 4 4.76 3.82 9.43
N LEU A 5 5.20 3.03 8.45
CA LEU A 5 5.24 1.56 8.52
C LEU A 5 6.46 1.01 9.27
N SER A 6 7.37 1.88 9.72
CA SER A 6 8.46 1.50 10.62
C SER A 6 7.94 1.23 12.04
N ASP A 7 6.84 1.87 12.44
CA ASP A 7 6.17 1.68 13.71
C ASP A 7 5.29 0.41 13.67
N PRO A 8 5.57 -0.61 14.51
CA PRO A 8 4.79 -1.83 14.57
C PRO A 8 3.30 -1.61 14.86
N LEU A 9 2.92 -0.56 15.61
CA LEU A 9 1.52 -0.30 15.96
C LEU A 9 0.67 -0.04 14.71
N ASN A 10 1.24 0.64 13.71
CA ASN A 10 0.57 0.91 12.44
C ASN A 10 0.38 -0.34 11.58
N VAL A 11 1.28 -1.33 11.73
CA VAL A 11 1.19 -2.60 11.01
C VAL A 11 0.23 -3.55 11.69
N ALA A 12 0.17 -3.55 13.03
CA ALA A 12 -0.74 -4.38 13.82
C ALA A 12 -2.23 -4.05 13.59
N ALA A 13 -2.55 -2.84 13.13
CA ALA A 13 -3.91 -2.45 12.78
C ALA A 13 -4.41 -3.07 11.47
N LEU A 14 -3.55 -3.75 10.70
CA LEU A 14 -3.93 -4.40 9.45
C LEU A 14 -4.68 -5.72 9.73
N ASN A 15 -5.79 -5.93 9.02
CA ASN A 15 -6.56 -7.17 9.10
C ASN A 15 -5.91 -8.26 8.23
N GLU A 16 -5.41 -9.33 8.86
CA GLU A 16 -4.77 -10.47 8.20
C GLU A 16 -5.74 -11.43 7.48
N ASP A 17 -7.04 -11.33 7.73
CA ASP A 17 -8.05 -12.12 7.01
C ASP A 17 -8.52 -11.42 5.72
N ALA A 18 -8.20 -10.13 5.57
CA ALA A 18 -8.56 -9.35 4.40
C ALA A 18 -7.58 -9.54 3.24
N ASN A 19 -8.01 -9.27 2.02
CA ASN A 19 -7.09 -9.22 0.88
C ASN A 19 -6.31 -7.90 0.89
N LEU A 20 -5.07 -7.94 1.38
CA LEU A 20 -4.21 -6.76 1.44
C LEU A 20 -3.53 -6.49 0.10
N TYR A 21 -3.71 -5.27 -0.43
CA TYR A 21 -3.02 -4.78 -1.61
C TYR A 21 -2.20 -3.54 -1.26
N ILE A 22 -0.95 -3.51 -1.69
CA ILE A 22 -0.06 -2.38 -1.47
C ILE A 22 0.45 -1.81 -2.79
N HIS A 23 0.48 -0.49 -2.87
CA HIS A 23 1.02 0.24 -4.01
C HIS A 23 1.80 1.47 -3.54
N CYS A 24 2.58 2.05 -4.44
CA CYS A 24 3.10 3.40 -4.28
C CYS A 24 2.95 4.14 -5.62
N ALA A 25 3.74 5.19 -5.89
CA ALA A 25 3.67 5.87 -7.18
C ALA A 25 4.14 5.01 -8.36
N GLY A 26 5.26 4.27 -8.20
CA GLY A 26 5.92 3.53 -9.29
C GLY A 26 6.36 2.10 -8.96
N GLY A 27 6.06 1.60 -7.76
CA GLY A 27 6.30 0.21 -7.33
C GLY A 27 7.48 -0.02 -6.36
N TYR A 28 8.47 0.87 -6.27
CA TYR A 28 9.65 0.63 -5.42
C TYR A 28 9.35 0.71 -3.91
N ARG A 29 8.69 1.78 -3.46
CA ARG A 29 8.37 1.98 -2.03
C ARG A 29 7.41 0.91 -1.49
N SER A 30 6.52 0.38 -2.34
CA SER A 30 5.60 -0.68 -1.95
C SER A 30 6.30 -2.02 -1.77
N VAL A 31 7.42 -2.28 -2.46
CA VAL A 31 8.28 -3.44 -2.18
C VAL A 31 8.95 -3.32 -0.80
N ILE A 32 9.48 -2.13 -0.45
CA ILE A 32 10.06 -1.91 0.88
C ILE A 32 9.00 -2.09 1.96
N ALA A 33 7.82 -1.48 1.78
CA ALA A 33 6.71 -1.63 2.70
C ALA A 33 6.27 -3.10 2.84
N ALA A 34 6.21 -3.85 1.74
CA ALA A 34 5.91 -5.28 1.77
C ALA A 34 6.92 -6.06 2.64
N SER A 35 8.21 -5.75 2.54
CA SER A 35 9.24 -6.38 3.38
C SER A 35 9.08 -6.02 4.86
N LEU A 36 8.74 -4.76 5.18
CA LEU A 36 8.48 -4.33 6.56
C LEU A 36 7.27 -5.03 7.16
N ILE A 37 6.18 -5.14 6.41
CA ILE A 37 4.94 -5.80 6.85
C ILE A 37 5.18 -7.31 7.03
N LYS A 38 5.87 -7.96 6.09
CA LYS A 38 6.25 -9.38 6.21
C LYS A 38 7.13 -9.67 7.41
N ARG A 39 8.01 -8.74 7.80
CA ARG A 39 8.84 -8.88 9.00
C ARG A 39 8.01 -8.92 10.28
N GLN A 40 6.81 -8.31 10.28
CA GLN A 40 5.88 -8.35 11.41
C GLN A 40 4.96 -9.58 11.41
N GLY A 41 5.15 -10.54 10.50
CA GLY A 41 4.37 -11.78 10.42
C GLY A 41 3.17 -11.75 9.47
N ILE A 42 2.85 -10.59 8.89
CA ILE A 42 1.74 -10.45 7.95
C ILE A 42 2.22 -10.85 6.55
N HIS A 43 1.72 -11.97 6.05
CA HIS A 43 2.15 -12.55 4.78
C HIS A 43 1.11 -12.50 3.65
N ASN A 44 -0.14 -12.19 3.98
CA ASN A 44 -1.32 -12.18 3.10
C ASN A 44 -1.42 -10.94 2.17
N LEU A 45 -0.29 -10.34 1.76
CA LEU A 45 -0.28 -9.10 0.97
C LEU A 45 0.18 -9.29 -0.48
N ARG A 46 -0.35 -8.44 -1.35
CA ARG A 46 -0.06 -8.41 -2.79
C ARG A 46 0.46 -7.03 -3.19
N ASN A 47 1.63 -6.99 -3.81
CA ASN A 47 2.22 -5.73 -4.28
C ASN A 47 1.78 -5.45 -5.72
N ILE A 48 1.23 -4.26 -5.96
CA ILE A 48 0.80 -3.81 -7.29
C ILE A 48 2.01 -3.24 -8.04
N LEU A 49 2.41 -3.94 -9.10
CA LEU A 49 3.55 -3.55 -9.93
C LEU A 49 3.26 -2.28 -10.75
N GLY A 50 4.24 -1.38 -10.82
CA GLY A 50 4.10 -0.08 -11.49
C GLY A 50 3.30 0.97 -10.72
N GLY A 51 2.72 0.60 -9.57
CA GLY A 51 2.06 1.52 -8.66
C GLY A 51 0.89 2.29 -9.28
N TYR A 52 0.58 3.45 -8.69
CA TYR A 52 -0.48 4.34 -9.15
C TYR A 52 -0.30 4.77 -10.61
N GLY A 53 0.96 4.89 -11.07
CA GLY A 53 1.28 5.23 -12.46
C GLY A 53 0.66 4.26 -13.48
N LYS A 54 0.52 2.97 -13.15
CA LYS A 54 -0.18 1.99 -13.99
C LYS A 54 -1.66 1.88 -13.66
N ILE A 55 -2.04 1.98 -12.39
CA ILE A 55 -3.45 1.89 -11.95
C ILE A 55 -4.30 2.93 -12.70
N LYS A 56 -3.81 4.17 -12.81
CA LYS A 56 -4.54 5.25 -13.49
C LYS A 56 -4.71 5.06 -15.01
N LEU A 57 -3.96 4.14 -15.63
CA LEU A 57 -4.06 3.86 -17.06
C LEU A 57 -5.19 2.87 -17.36
N GLU A 58 -5.66 2.14 -16.34
CA GLU A 58 -6.75 1.19 -16.52
C GLU A 58 -8.10 1.90 -16.47
N SER A 59 -8.71 2.00 -17.65
CA SER A 59 -9.98 2.68 -17.88
C SER A 59 -11.17 2.09 -17.12
N ALA A 60 -11.06 0.85 -16.65
CA ALA A 60 -12.08 0.18 -15.85
C ALA A 60 -12.06 0.56 -14.36
N ILE A 61 -11.03 1.28 -13.89
CA ILE A 61 -10.86 1.63 -12.48
C ILE A 61 -11.29 3.09 -12.28
N PRO A 62 -12.42 3.35 -11.60
CA PRO A 62 -12.79 4.72 -11.24
C PRO A 62 -11.80 5.28 -10.23
N VAL A 63 -11.31 6.49 -10.48
CA VAL A 63 -10.39 7.21 -9.59
C VAL A 63 -11.17 8.33 -8.94
N GLU A 64 -11.30 8.27 -7.61
CA GLU A 64 -11.80 9.39 -6.82
C GLU A 64 -10.63 10.17 -6.25
N VAL A 65 -10.57 11.46 -6.57
CA VAL A 65 -9.67 12.41 -5.92
C VAL A 65 -10.53 13.16 -4.90
N SER A 66 -10.52 12.69 -3.66
CA SER A 66 -10.98 13.53 -2.55
C SER A 66 -9.91 14.59 -2.32
N ASP A 67 -10.26 15.87 -2.40
CA ASP A 67 -9.39 16.97 -2.00
C ASP A 67 -9.05 16.81 -0.51
N SER A 68 -7.95 16.13 -0.20
CA SER A 68 -7.45 16.06 1.16
C SER A 68 -6.68 17.35 1.43
N VAL A 69 -7.34 18.26 2.14
CA VAL A 69 -6.73 19.34 2.91
C VAL A 69 -5.50 18.80 3.64
N ASP A 70 -4.35 19.34 3.30
CA ASP A 70 -3.08 19.11 3.99
C ASP A 70 -3.21 19.57 5.45
N ALA A 71 -2.97 18.66 6.39
CA ALA A 71 -2.75 18.94 7.81
C ALA A 71 -1.48 18.22 8.27
#